data_AF-A0A7Y7MAP7-F1
#
_entry.id   AF-A0A7Y7MAP7-F1
#
_cell.length_a   1.000
_cell.length_b   1.000
_cell.length_c   1.000
_cell.angle_alpha   90.00
_cell.angle_beta   90.00
_cell.angle_gamma   90.00
#
_symmetry.space_group_name_H-M   'P 1'
#
loop_
_entity.id
_entity.type
_entity.pdbx_description
1 polymer ?
#
loop_
_entity_poly.entity_id
_entity_poly.type
_entity_poly.pdbx_seq_one_letter_code
_entity_poly.pdbx_strand_id
1 'polypeptide(L)' 'MRKRFTTRKVAIYGSMLLGFFMLESPMILMANKIEPMVMGIPFFLVWNLVWWGFLTAVFLYAYLTNWGSAKAPSTGGKR' A
#
# COMPACT_ATOMS: atom_id res chain seq x y z
N MET A 1 -0.07 -25.17 -11.86
CA MET A 1 -0.39 -24.01 -12.73
C MET A 1 0.07 -22.72 -12.04
N ARG A 2 1.25 -22.17 -12.40
CA ARG A 2 1.68 -20.86 -11.87
C ARG A 2 0.84 -19.78 -12.55
N LYS A 3 -0.22 -19.30 -11.88
CA LYS A 3 -0.91 -18.07 -12.28
C LYS A 3 0.14 -16.96 -12.21
N ARG A 4 0.67 -16.56 -13.37
CA ARG A 4 1.63 -15.47 -13.47
C ARG A 4 0.88 -14.22 -13.03
N PHE A 5 1.08 -13.81 -11.77
CA PHE A 5 0.55 -12.54 -11.31
C PHE A 5 1.11 -11.47 -12.25
N THR A 6 0.22 -10.73 -12.90
CA THR A 6 0.62 -9.57 -13.70
C THR A 6 1.49 -8.68 -12.81
N THR A 7 2.63 -8.21 -13.31
CA THR A 7 3.61 -7.40 -12.57
C THR A 7 2.95 -6.27 -11.79
N ARG A 8 1.89 -5.69 -12.36
CA ARG A 8 1.04 -4.69 -11.70
C ARG A 8 0.41 -5.19 -10.40
N LYS A 9 -0.22 -6.37 -10.36
CA LYS A 9 -0.84 -6.91 -9.14
C LYS A 9 0.21 -7.12 -8.04
N VAL A 10 1.38 -7.62 -8.40
CA VAL A 10 2.50 -7.79 -7.46
C VAL A 10 2.96 -6.43 -6.94
N ALA A 11 3.13 -5.44 -7.83
CA ALA A 11 3.55 -4.11 -7.44
C ALA A 11 2.57 -3.48 -6.46
N ILE A 12 1.27 -3.59 -6.72
CA ILE A 12 0.29 -2.93 -5.86
C ILE A 12 0.06 -3.72 -4.54
N TYR A 13 0.13 -5.06 -4.54
CA TYR A 13 0.14 -5.82 -3.28
C TYR A 13 1.41 -5.52 -2.46
N GLY A 14 2.55 -5.41 -3.12
CA GLY A 14 3.83 -5.08 -2.50
C GLY A 14 3.81 -3.68 -1.88
N SER A 15 3.26 -2.68 -2.57
CA SER A 15 3.14 -1.33 -2.03
C SER A 15 2.15 -1.25 -0.87
N MET A 16 1.05 -2.02 -0.89
CA MET A 16 0.15 -2.14 0.27
C MET A 16 0.86 -2.73 1.48
N LEU A 17 1.54 -3.87 1.30
CA LEU A 17 2.22 -4.54 2.41
C LEU A 17 3.30 -3.63 3.02
N LEU A 18 4.06 -2.93 2.18
CA LEU A 18 5.05 -1.95 2.60
C LEU A 18 4.40 -0.79 3.37
N GLY A 19 3.31 -0.23 2.85
CA GLY A 19 2.60 0.87 3.47
C GLY A 19 2.06 0.49 4.86
N PHE A 20 1.42 -0.68 4.99
CA PHE A 20 0.94 -1.17 6.29
C PHE A 20 2.07 -1.44 7.27
N PHE A 21 3.17 -2.03 6.81
CA PHE A 21 4.32 -2.30 7.65
C PHE A 21 4.95 -1.00 8.18
N MET A 22 5.08 0.02 7.35
CA MET A 22 5.63 1.32 7.74
C MET A 22 4.70 2.13 8.66
N LEU A 23 3.39 1.85 8.62
CA LEU A 23 2.38 2.52 9.43
C LEU A 23 2.21 1.84 10.81
N GLU A 24 2.22 0.51 10.86
CA GLU A 24 2.16 -0.24 12.12
C GLU A 24 3.49 -0.25 12.87
N SER A 25 4.63 -0.28 12.16
CA SER A 25 5.91 -0.37 12.83
C SER A 25 6.37 1.00 13.36
N PRO A 26 6.72 1.12 14.65
CA PRO A 26 7.34 2.32 15.19
C PRO A 26 8.83 2.41 14.78
N MET A 27 9.20 1.96 13.57
CA MET A 27 10.58 2.05 13.05
C MET A 27 11.11 3.48 13.11
N ILE A 28 10.24 4.46 12.95
CA ILE A 28 10.58 5.86 13.02
C ILE A 28 11.05 6.29 14.43
N LEU A 29 10.56 5.65 15.49
CA LEU A 29 11.04 5.87 16.87
C LEU A 29 12.43 5.26 17.10
N MET A 30 12.81 4.22 16.34
CA MET A 30 14.18 3.71 16.34
C MET A 30 15.15 4.60 15.57
N ALA A 31 14.69 5.27 14.51
CA ALA A 31 15.48 6.26 13.77
C ALA A 31 15.67 7.56 14.57
N ASN A 32 14.71 7.91 15.44
CA ASN A 32 14.75 9.08 16.32
C ASN A 32 15.60 8.86 17.60
N LYS A 33 16.66 8.07 17.52
CA LYS A 33 17.65 7.86 18.60
C LYS A 33 18.77 8.92 18.64
N ILE A 34 18.69 9.94 17.78
CA ILE A 34 19.66 11.03 17.72
C ILE A 34 19.17 12.12 18.68
N GLU A 35 19.82 12.25 19.83
CA GLU A 35 19.54 13.35 20.76
C GLU A 35 19.94 14.69 20.12
N PRO A 36 19.11 15.75 20.21
CA PRO A 36 17.83 15.84 20.91
C PRO A 36 16.66 15.39 20.03
N MET A 37 15.63 14.78 20.64
CA MET A 37 14.34 14.50 19.99
C MET A 37 13.59 15.80 19.69
N VAL A 38 14.01 16.56 18.67
CA VAL A 38 13.45 17.90 18.39
C VAL A 38 11.98 17.85 17.97
N MET A 39 11.44 16.69 17.56
CA MET A 39 10.05 16.57 17.08
C MET A 39 9.32 15.27 17.47
N GLY A 40 9.58 14.66 18.64
CA GLY A 40 8.97 13.38 19.09
C GLY A 40 7.58 12.99 18.52
N ILE A 41 6.49 13.47 19.13
CA ILE A 41 5.10 13.17 18.70
C ILE A 41 4.73 13.80 17.34
N PRO A 42 5.07 15.08 17.04
CA PRO A 42 4.76 15.68 15.75
C PRO A 42 5.37 14.91 14.55
N PHE A 43 6.58 14.39 14.69
CA PHE A 43 7.25 13.61 13.66
C PHE A 43 6.59 12.25 13.46
N PHE A 44 6.19 11.58 14.54
CA PHE A 44 5.40 10.35 14.46
C PHE A 44 4.06 10.56 13.74
N LEU A 45 3.39 11.68 14.01
CA LEU A 45 2.13 12.04 13.35
C LEU A 45 2.35 12.31 11.86
N VAL A 46 3.35 13.11 11.48
CA VAL A 46 3.67 13.39 10.08
C VAL A 46 4.04 12.11 9.34
N TRP A 47 4.86 11.25 9.95
CA TRP A 47 5.22 9.94 9.40
C TRP A 47 3.97 9.10 9.10
N ASN A 48 3.09 8.95 10.08
CA ASN A 48 1.84 8.20 9.90
C ASN A 48 0.94 8.82 8.82
N LEU A 49 0.79 10.15 8.80
CA LEU A 49 -0.02 10.84 7.80
C LEU A 49 0.54 10.67 6.38
N VAL A 50 1.87 10.68 6.22
CA VAL A 50 2.53 10.45 4.94
C VAL A 50 2.26 9.02 4.45
N TRP A 51 2.48 8.01 5.29
CA TRP A 51 2.23 6.60 4.90
C TRP A 51 0.75 6.29 4.71
N TRP A 52 -0.12 6.94 5.48
CA TRP A 52 -1.55 6.89 5.28
C TRP A 52 -1.96 7.50 3.94
N GLY A 53 -1.42 8.66 3.58
CA GLY A 53 -1.63 9.30 2.29
C GLY A 53 -1.12 8.45 1.13
N PHE A 54 0.05 7.82 1.30
CA PHE A 54 0.60 6.86 0.35
C PHE A 54 -0.33 5.66 0.14
N LEU A 55 -0.82 5.01 1.21
CA LEU A 55 -1.78 3.91 1.11
C LEU A 55 -3.06 4.34 0.41
N THR A 56 -3.57 5.53 0.73
CA THR A 56 -4.76 6.10 0.10
C THR A 56 -4.56 6.28 -1.40
N ALA A 57 -3.41 6.80 -1.83
CA ALA A 57 -3.06 6.93 -3.25
C ALA A 57 -2.92 5.56 -3.94
N VAL A 58 -2.32 4.57 -3.25
CA VAL A 58 -2.22 3.19 -3.74
C VAL A 58 -3.60 2.56 -3.93
N PHE A 59 -4.53 2.75 -2.99
CA PHE A 59 -5.91 2.29 -3.10
C PHE A 59 -6.68 3.02 -4.21
N LEU A 60 -6.49 4.34 -4.37
CA LEU A 60 -7.09 5.09 -5.46
C LEU A 60 -6.58 4.59 -6.82
N TYR A 61 -5.27 4.40 -6.95
CA TYR A 61 -4.68 3.81 -8.15
C TYR A 61 -5.22 2.40 -8.40
N ALA A 62 -5.31 1.55 -7.37
CA ALA A 62 -5.91 0.22 -7.46
C ALA A 62 -7.35 0.24 -8.01
N TYR A 63 -8.14 1.20 -7.53
CA TYR A 63 -9.53 1.40 -7.93
C TYR A 63 -9.64 1.84 -9.39
N LEU A 64 -8.93 2.91 -9.77
CA LEU A 64 -8.91 3.43 -11.15
C LEU A 64 -8.45 2.38 -12.17
N THR A 65 -7.64 1.45 -11.71
CA THR A 65 -7.03 0.43 -12.56
C THR A 65 -7.79 -0.90 -12.57
N ASN A 66 -8.96 -0.91 -11.92
CA ASN A 66 -9.87 -2.04 -11.85
C ASN A 66 -9.17 -3.34 -11.45
N TRP A 67 -8.25 -3.26 -10.47
CA TRP A 67 -7.38 -4.36 -10.08
C TRP A 67 -8.17 -5.66 -9.80
N GLY A 68 -9.35 -5.52 -9.18
CA GLY A 68 -10.23 -6.62 -8.82
C GLY A 68 -11.04 -7.24 -9.96
N SER A 69 -11.07 -6.63 -11.16
CA SER A 69 -11.81 -7.21 -12.28
C SER A 69 -11.11 -8.48 -12.77
N ALA A 70 -11.59 -9.63 -12.30
CA ALA A 70 -11.54 -10.81 -13.13
C ALA A 70 -12.36 -10.47 -14.37
N LYS A 71 -11.76 -10.51 -15.57
CA LYS A 71 -12.54 -10.51 -16.81
C LYS A 71 -13.63 -11.57 -16.60
N ALA A 72 -14.88 -11.13 -16.47
CA ALA A 72 -15.99 -12.04 -16.34
C ALA A 72 -15.84 -13.03 -17.52
N PRO A 73 -15.91 -14.35 -17.29
CA PRO A 73 -15.91 -15.28 -18.40
C PRO A 73 -17.07 -14.80 -19.28
N SER A 74 -16.75 -14.37 -20.50
CA SER A 74 -17.77 -14.00 -21.47
C SER A 74 -18.67 -15.21 -21.58
N THR A 75 -19.88 -15.11 -21.02
CA THR A 75 -20.94 -16.06 -21.27
C THR A 75 -21.31 -15.90 -22.74
N GLY A 76 -20.47 -16.49 -23.60
CA GLY A 76 -20.73 -16.65 -25.01
C GLY A 76 -22.02 -17.45 -25.10
N GLY A 77 -23.02 -16.82 -25.71
CA GLY A 77 -24.33 -17.40 -25.88
C GLY A 77 -24.25 -18.81 -26.46
N LYS A 78 -24.95 -19.73 -25.81
CA LYS A 78 -25.59 -20.89 -26.44
C LYS A 78 -26.83 -21.23 -25.62
N ARG A 79 -27.95 -20.60 -25.98
CA ARG A 79 -29.26 -21.24 -26.12
C ARG A 79 -30.24 -20.26 -26.74
#